data_AF-A0A6N2KPW4-F1
#
_entry.id   AF-A0A6N2KPW4-F1
#
_cell.length_a   1.000
_cell.length_b   1.000
_cell.length_c   1.000
_cell.angle_alpha   90.00
_cell.angle_beta   90.00
_cell.angle_gamma   90.00
#
_symmetry.space_group_name_H-M   'P 1'
#
loop_
_entity.id
_entity.type
_entity.pdbx_description
1 polymer ?
#
loop_
_entity_poly.entity_id
_entity_poly.type
_entity_poly.pdbx_seq_one_letter_code
_entity_poly.pdbx_strand_id
1 'polypeptide(L)'
;MEDDVSNPFRRMLMRTRKIAPKMVVALASNDNKTQAAIARLEALENDYTGMETVEAVYDDEASLDDDALPPYVPSYMRPTMGPPSSTCSGHFCIVCEFTSNYTCAKCGMRFCSIRRYMMIPLPEIFGLIGQT
;
A
#
# COMPACT_ATOMS: atom_id res chain seq x y z
N MET A 1 0.79 35.36 15.38
CA MET A 1 0.75 34.96 13.97
C MET A 1 1.85 33.95 13.79
N GLU A 2 1.46 32.68 13.81
CA GLU A 2 2.37 31.55 13.64
C GLU A 2 2.53 31.34 12.14
N ASP A 3 3.74 31.54 11.62
CA ASP A 3 4.03 31.30 10.22
C ASP A 3 4.10 29.78 9.99
N ASP A 4 3.01 29.24 9.43
CA ASP A 4 2.91 27.88 8.90
C ASP A 4 4.00 27.70 7.83
N VAL A 5 5.14 27.13 8.23
CA VAL A 5 6.19 26.71 7.31
C VAL A 5 5.65 25.53 6.51
N SER A 6 4.96 25.86 5.43
CA SER A 6 4.50 24.90 4.43
C SER A 6 5.74 24.21 3.85
N ASN A 7 6.02 23.03 4.40
CA ASN A 7 7.15 22.19 4.04
C ASN A 7 7.27 22.06 2.50
N PRO A 8 8.33 22.59 1.87
CA PRO A 8 8.46 22.63 0.40
C PRO A 8 8.68 21.23 -0.21
N PHE A 9 8.76 20.18 0.63
CA PHE A 9 8.95 18.78 0.26
C PHE A 9 7.66 17.98 0.05
N ARG A 10 6.47 18.59 0.02
CA ARG A 10 5.35 17.92 -0.66
C ARG A 10 5.73 17.87 -2.14
N ARG A 11 6.20 16.71 -2.61
CA ARG A 11 6.43 16.38 -4.02
C ARG A 11 5.15 16.68 -4.80
N MET A 12 4.95 17.92 -5.22
CA MET A 12 3.89 18.29 -6.13
C MET A 12 4.28 17.69 -7.48
N LEU A 13 3.37 16.89 -8.02
CA LEU A 13 3.49 16.39 -9.36
C LEU A 13 3.42 17.58 -10.32
N MET A 14 4.57 18.00 -10.87
CA MET A 14 4.67 19.07 -11.87
C MET A 14 3.99 18.71 -13.20
N ARG A 15 3.43 17.50 -13.30
CA ARG A 15 2.69 17.04 -14.47
C ARG A 15 1.28 17.62 -14.39
N THR A 16 0.97 18.54 -15.30
CA THR A 16 -0.39 19.01 -15.51
C THR A 16 -1.32 17.81 -15.75
N ARG A 17 -2.39 17.71 -14.96
CA ARG A 17 -3.40 16.66 -15.17
C ARG A 17 -4.07 16.93 -16.52
N LYS A 18 -3.86 16.05 -17.49
CA LYS A 18 -4.54 16.11 -18.78
C LYS A 18 -5.98 15.68 -18.59
N ILE A 19 -6.85 16.63 -18.30
CA ILE A 19 -8.28 16.42 -18.11
C ILE A 19 -8.94 16.65 -19.47
N ALA A 20 -9.74 15.68 -19.93
CA ALA A 20 -10.48 15.82 -21.19
C ALA A 20 -11.49 16.99 -21.09
N PRO A 21 -11.78 17.73 -22.18
CA PRO A 21 -12.72 18.86 -22.15
C PRO A 21 -14.08 18.53 -21.53
N LYS A 22 -14.62 17.34 -21.83
CA LYS A 22 -15.85 16.82 -21.21
C LYS A 22 -15.78 16.67 -19.68
N MET A 23 -14.61 16.33 -19.16
CA MET A 23 -14.37 16.20 -17.72
C MET A 23 -14.21 17.57 -17.06
N VAL A 24 -13.64 18.56 -17.75
CA VAL A 24 -13.58 19.95 -17.24
C VAL A 24 -14.99 20.52 -17.03
N VAL A 25 -15.89 20.31 -18.00
CA VAL A 25 -17.29 20.72 -17.91
C VAL A 25 -18.02 19.99 -16.79
N ALA A 26 -17.85 18.66 -16.69
CA ALA A 26 -18.47 17.87 -15.63
C ALA A 26 -17.97 18.23 -14.22
N LEU A 27 -16.72 18.70 -14.09
CA LEU A 27 -16.13 19.16 -12.83
C LEU A 27 -16.51 20.61 -12.49
N ALA A 28 -16.82 21.44 -13.49
CA ALA A 28 -17.29 22.81 -13.30
C ALA A 28 -18.78 22.89 -12.95
N SER A 29 -19.58 21.88 -13.32
CA SER A 29 -20.96 21.75 -12.87
C SER A 29 -21.01 21.48 -11.36
N ASN A 30 -21.66 22.39 -10.65
CA ASN A 30 -21.86 22.26 -9.20
C ASN A 30 -22.81 21.09 -8.89
N ASP A 31 -23.78 20.84 -9.77
CA ASP A 31 -24.79 19.78 -9.62
C ASP A 31 -24.18 18.38 -9.55
N ASN A 32 -23.15 18.10 -10.34
CA ASN A 32 -22.43 16.82 -10.29
C ASN A 32 -21.68 16.65 -8.95
N LYS A 33 -21.09 17.74 -8.45
CA LYS A 33 -20.37 17.72 -7.18
C LYS A 33 -21.33 17.58 -6.00
N THR A 34 -22.48 18.26 -6.02
CA THR A 34 -23.51 18.16 -4.98
C THR A 34 -24.18 16.79 -5.00
N GLN A 35 -24.55 16.27 -6.18
CA GLN A 35 -25.14 14.93 -6.31
C GLN A 35 -24.18 13.84 -5.81
N ALA A 36 -22.90 13.93 -6.15
CA ALA A 36 -21.88 13.01 -5.64
C ALA A 36 -21.67 13.13 -4.11
N ALA A 37 -21.84 14.33 -3.54
CA ALA A 37 -21.79 14.52 -2.09
C ALA A 37 -23.03 13.96 -1.39
N ILE A 38 -24.23 14.18 -1.94
CA ILE A 38 -25.50 13.67 -1.41
C ILE A 38 -25.50 12.14 -1.41
N ALA A 39 -25.12 11.51 -2.52
CA ALA A 39 -25.07 10.04 -2.62
C ALA A 39 -24.09 9.41 -1.59
N ARG A 40 -23.02 10.13 -1.22
CA ARG A 40 -22.10 9.67 -0.17
C ARG A 40 -22.72 9.80 1.22
N LEU A 41 -23.46 10.88 1.47
CA LEU A 41 -24.15 11.08 2.75
C LEU A 41 -25.30 10.09 2.94
N GLU A 42 -26.08 9.82 1.90
CA GLU A 42 -27.16 8.83 1.90
C GLU A 42 -26.64 7.42 2.17
N ALA A 43 -25.52 7.03 1.56
CA ALA A 43 -24.88 5.75 1.84
C ALA A 43 -24.43 5.63 3.31
N LEU A 44 -23.83 6.69 3.85
CA LEU A 44 -23.40 6.72 5.26
C LEU A 44 -24.60 6.70 6.23
N GLU A 45 -25.69 7.39 5.90
CA GLU A 45 -26.92 7.38 6.68
C GLU A 45 -27.57 5.99 6.69
N ASN A 46 -27.59 5.31 5.55
CA ASN A 46 -28.11 3.95 5.43
C ASN A 46 -27.29 2.93 6.25
N ASP A 47 -25.96 3.03 6.24
CA ASP A 47 -25.08 2.18 7.04
C ASP A 47 -25.27 2.40 8.56
N TYR A 48 -25.55 3.64 8.98
CA TYR A 48 -25.82 3.97 10.38
C TYR A 48 -27.23 3.58 10.82
N THR A 49 -28.23 3.69 9.95
CA THR A 49 -29.62 3.31 10.24
C THR A 49 -29.75 1.80 10.49
N GLY A 50 -28.89 0.98 9.88
CA GLY A 50 -28.79 -0.45 10.21
C GLY A 50 -28.29 -0.74 11.64
N MET A 51 -27.68 0.24 12.29
CA MET A 51 -27.10 0.12 13.64
C MET A 51 -28.00 0.70 14.74
N GLU A 52 -28.99 1.55 14.43
CA GLU A 52 -29.93 2.14 15.41
C GLU A 52 -30.96 1.13 15.97
N THR A 53 -31.06 -0.08 15.40
CA THR A 53 -31.91 -1.16 15.96
C THR A 53 -31.18 -2.11 16.90
N VAL A 54 -29.90 -1.88 17.19
CA VAL A 54 -29.17 -2.66 18.19
C VAL A 54 -29.29 -1.93 19.52
N GLU A 55 -30.33 -2.29 20.29
CA GLU A 55 -30.40 -1.95 21.70
C GLU A 55 -29.08 -2.28 22.39
N ALA A 56 -28.69 -1.44 23.35
CA ALA A 56 -27.46 -1.55 24.11
C ALA A 56 -27.28 -2.93 24.75
N VAL A 57 -26.51 -3.80 24.10
CA VAL A 57 -25.94 -5.00 24.73
C VAL A 57 -24.48 -4.68 25.02
N TYR A 58 -24.23 -4.13 26.21
CA TYR A 58 -22.93 -4.27 26.84
C TYR A 58 -22.85 -5.70 27.36
N ASP A 59 -22.08 -6.54 26.69
CA ASP A 59 -21.66 -7.81 27.30
C ASP A 59 -20.20 -8.08 26.95
N ASP A 60 -19.41 -8.17 28.02
CA ASP A 60 -18.01 -8.60 28.05
C ASP A 60 -17.95 -10.07 27.60
N GLU A 61 -17.68 -10.33 26.33
CA GLU A 61 -17.18 -11.64 25.90
C GLU A 61 -16.13 -11.45 24.80
N ALA A 62 -14.89 -11.24 25.24
CA ALA A 62 -13.70 -11.41 24.42
C ALA A 62 -13.38 -12.91 24.27
N SER A 63 -14.30 -13.71 23.74
CA SER A 63 -14.00 -15.03 23.19
C SER A 63 -13.78 -14.90 21.69
N LEU A 64 -12.52 -14.70 21.30
CA LEU A 64 -12.12 -14.88 19.90
C LEU A 64 -12.16 -16.38 19.60
N ASP A 65 -13.34 -16.84 19.17
CA ASP A 65 -13.55 -18.19 18.65
C ASP A 65 -12.78 -18.33 17.32
N ASP A 66 -11.66 -19.05 17.36
CA ASP A 66 -10.80 -19.37 16.20
C ASP A 66 -11.50 -20.35 15.23
N ASP A 67 -12.68 -20.87 15.59
CA ASP A 67 -13.43 -21.90 14.87
C ASP A 67 -14.44 -21.37 13.82
N ALA A 68 -14.61 -20.04 13.70
CA ALA A 68 -15.66 -19.45 12.85
C ALA A 68 -15.16 -18.59 11.68
N LEU A 69 -13.88 -18.66 11.28
CA LEU A 69 -13.46 -17.95 10.07
C LEU A 69 -13.96 -18.71 8.82
N PRO A 70 -14.87 -18.13 8.01
CA PRO A 70 -15.30 -18.78 6.77
C PRO A 70 -14.08 -19.03 5.86
N PRO A 71 -14.08 -20.09 5.04
CA PRO A 71 -12.93 -20.52 4.22
C PRO A 71 -12.44 -19.49 3.19
N TYR A 72 -13.12 -18.34 3.10
CA TYR A 72 -12.77 -17.19 2.27
C TYR A 72 -11.89 -16.16 2.98
N VAL A 73 -11.80 -16.14 4.31
CA VAL A 73 -11.08 -15.08 5.04
C VAL A 73 -9.58 -15.43 5.12
N PRO A 74 -8.69 -14.70 4.45
CA PRO A 74 -7.26 -14.97 4.53
C PRO A 74 -6.74 -14.48 5.90
N SER A 75 -6.34 -15.41 6.76
CA SER A 75 -5.68 -15.09 8.02
C SER A 75 -4.16 -15.01 7.82
N TYR A 76 -3.51 -14.07 8.52
CA TYR A 76 -2.06 -13.86 8.43
C TYR A 76 -1.24 -15.09 8.87
N MET A 77 -1.85 -16.01 9.64
CA MET A 77 -1.25 -17.29 10.04
C MET A 77 -1.35 -18.38 8.97
N ARG A 78 -2.23 -18.22 7.97
CA ARG A 78 -2.33 -19.13 6.83
C ARG A 78 -1.95 -18.38 5.55
N PRO A 79 -0.66 -18.15 5.29
CA PRO A 79 -0.22 -17.74 3.97
C PRO A 79 -0.64 -18.83 2.98
N THR A 80 -1.53 -18.51 2.05
CA THR A 80 -1.77 -19.32 0.84
C THR A 80 -0.54 -19.20 -0.07
N MET A 81 0.62 -19.62 0.43
CA MET A 81 1.82 -19.75 -0.36
C MET A 81 1.66 -21.05 -1.14
N GLY A 82 1.43 -20.91 -2.44
CA GLY A 82 1.47 -22.05 -3.35
C GLY A 82 2.80 -22.80 -3.25
N PRO A 83 2.87 -24.05 -3.75
CA PRO A 83 4.10 -24.83 -3.72
C PRO A 83 5.25 -23.99 -4.28
N PRO A 84 6.43 -24.00 -3.62
CA PRO A 84 7.56 -23.17 -4.05
C PRO A 84 7.82 -23.46 -5.53
N SER A 85 7.71 -22.43 -6.36
CA SER A 85 7.89 -22.58 -7.79
C SER A 85 9.34 -23.02 -8.04
N SER A 86 9.49 -24.18 -8.68
CA SER A 86 10.78 -24.72 -9.13
C SER A 86 11.31 -24.01 -10.38
N THR A 87 10.52 -23.11 -10.94
CA THR A 87 10.93 -22.24 -12.04
C THR A 87 11.97 -21.26 -11.54
N CYS A 88 13.10 -21.14 -12.23
CA CYS A 88 14.14 -20.22 -11.81
C CYS A 88 13.58 -18.78 -11.76
N SER A 89 13.53 -18.20 -10.56
CA SER A 89 13.27 -16.77 -10.43
C SER A 89 14.44 -16.05 -11.10
N GLY A 90 14.16 -15.35 -12.20
CA GLY A 90 15.17 -14.63 -12.96
C GLY A 90 16.07 -13.77 -12.07
N HIS A 91 17.33 -13.63 -12.46
CA HIS A 91 18.30 -12.83 -11.72
C HIS A 91 18.20 -11.38 -12.21
N PHE A 92 17.57 -10.51 -11.40
CA PHE A 92 17.34 -9.10 -11.72
C PHE A 92 18.15 -8.17 -10.83
N CYS A 93 18.56 -7.04 -11.41
CA CYS A 93 19.26 -5.95 -10.72
C CYS A 93 18.30 -5.25 -9.74
N ILE A 94 18.68 -5.12 -8.47
CA ILE A 94 17.83 -4.47 -7.45
C ILE A 94 17.56 -2.97 -7.72
N VAL A 95 18.38 -2.33 -8.55
CA VAL A 95 18.29 -0.88 -8.82
C VAL A 95 17.49 -0.56 -10.08
N CYS A 96 17.50 -1.46 -11.06
CA CYS A 96 16.99 -1.16 -12.40
C CYS A 96 16.14 -2.29 -13.01
N GLU A 97 15.95 -3.40 -12.30
CA GLU A 97 15.13 -4.55 -12.71
C GLU A 97 15.53 -5.24 -14.04
N PHE A 98 16.65 -4.83 -14.66
CA PHE A 98 17.26 -5.54 -15.79
C PHE A 98 17.99 -6.83 -15.35
N THR A 99 18.29 -7.72 -16.29
CA THR A 99 19.06 -8.94 -16.02
C THR A 99 20.40 -8.59 -15.35
N SER A 100 20.67 -9.25 -14.23
CA SER A 100 21.90 -9.02 -13.47
C SER A 100 22.98 -10.00 -13.90
N ASN A 101 24.17 -9.48 -14.20
CA ASN A 101 25.38 -10.27 -14.46
C ASN A 101 26.31 -10.35 -13.23
N TYR A 102 26.09 -9.51 -12.23
CA TYR A 102 26.95 -9.41 -11.05
C TYR A 102 26.17 -9.69 -9.77
N THR A 103 26.77 -10.48 -8.87
CA THR A 103 26.27 -10.78 -7.53
C THR A 103 27.26 -10.26 -6.50
N CYS A 104 26.75 -9.63 -5.43
CA CYS A 104 27.59 -9.21 -4.32
C CYS A 104 28.00 -10.43 -3.49
N ALA A 105 29.30 -10.66 -3.35
CA ALA A 105 29.83 -11.74 -2.51
C ALA A 105 29.55 -11.54 -1.01
N LYS A 106 29.28 -10.30 -0.57
CA LYS A 106 29.04 -9.98 0.85
C LYS A 106 27.57 -10.05 1.27
N CYS A 107 26.65 -9.57 0.41
CA CYS A 107 25.22 -9.46 0.74
C CYS A 107 24.30 -10.21 -0.21
N GLY A 108 24.81 -10.89 -1.24
CA GLY A 108 24.01 -11.66 -2.20
C GLY A 108 23.14 -10.84 -3.16
N MET A 109 23.07 -9.52 -2.99
CA MET A 109 22.30 -8.64 -3.88
C MET A 109 22.87 -8.63 -5.31
N ARG A 110 22.00 -8.40 -6.30
CA ARG A 110 22.33 -8.49 -7.72
C ARG A 110 22.33 -7.14 -8.44
N PHE A 111 23.27 -6.97 -9.37
CA PHE A 111 23.51 -5.70 -10.10
C PHE A 111 23.71 -5.92 -11.60
N CYS A 112 23.32 -4.93 -12.40
CA CYS A 112 23.57 -4.91 -13.84
C CYS A 112 25.02 -4.48 -14.20
N SER A 113 25.74 -3.79 -13.30
CA SER A 113 27.11 -3.33 -13.53
C SER A 113 27.94 -3.23 -12.24
N ILE A 114 29.26 -3.41 -12.37
CA ILE A 114 30.21 -3.34 -11.24
C ILE A 114 30.27 -1.94 -10.60
N ARG A 115 29.97 -0.88 -11.37
CA ARG A 115 29.95 0.50 -10.86
C ARG A 115 28.85 0.72 -9.82
N ARG A 116 27.69 0.09 -10.01
CA ARG A 116 26.58 0.15 -9.04
C ARG A 116 26.79 -0.80 -7.86
N TYR A 117 27.56 -1.87 -8.07
CA TYR A 117 28.01 -2.77 -7.00
C TYR A 117 28.94 -2.07 -5.99
N MET A 118 29.90 -1.27 -6.47
CA MET A 118 30.84 -0.54 -5.60
C MET A 118 30.27 0.72 -4.94
N MET A 119 29.11 1.20 -5.38
CA MET A 119 28.44 2.37 -4.76
C MET A 119 27.60 2.02 -3.52
N ILE A 120 27.49 0.75 -3.14
CA ILE A 120 26.86 0.40 -1.86
C ILE A 120 27.87 0.69 -0.76
N PRO A 121 27.66 1.74 0.05
CA PRO A 121 28.53 2.00 1.17
C PRO A 121 28.32 0.87 2.17
N LEU A 122 29.44 0.25 2.55
CA LEU A 122 29.50 -0.93 3.39
C LEU A 122 29.19 -0.77 4.90
N PRO A 123 28.74 0.35 5.49
CA PRO A 123 28.41 0.32 6.91
C PRO A 123 26.89 0.48 7.17
N GLU A 124 26.39 -0.34 8.10
CA GLU A 124 25.19 -0.12 8.96
C GLU A 124 23.81 -0.70 8.60
N ILE A 125 23.69 -1.77 7.80
CA ILE A 125 22.40 -2.53 7.72
C ILE A 125 22.54 -4.00 8.15
N PHE A 126 23.77 -4.51 8.33
CA PHE A 126 24.01 -5.87 8.84
C PHE A 126 23.77 -6.05 10.34
N GLY A 127 23.19 -5.06 11.03
CA GLY A 127 22.79 -5.20 12.43
C GLY A 127 21.48 -5.94 12.65
N LEU A 128 20.66 -6.18 11.61
CA LEU A 128 19.29 -6.69 11.79
C LEU A 128 18.96 -8.03 11.12
N ILE A 129 19.88 -8.66 10.38
CA ILE A 129 19.65 -9.97 9.74
C ILE A 129 20.49 -11.08 10.43
N GLY A 130 21.12 -10.76 11.57
CA GLY A 130 22.05 -11.63 12.28
C GLY A 130 21.67 -11.95 13.73
N GLN A 131 20.43 -11.70 14.15
CA GLN A 131 19.91 -12.20 15.42
C GLN A 131 18.49 -12.72 15.21
N THR A 132 18.34 -14.02 15.49
CA THR A 132 17.13 -14.87 15.51
C THR A 132 16.47 -15.17 14.18
#